data_AF-A0A0P9DKP9-F1
#
_entry.id   AF-A0A0P9DKP9-F1
#
_cell.length_a   1.000
_cell.length_b   1.000
_cell.length_c   1.000
_cell.angle_alpha   90.00
_cell.angle_beta   90.00
_cell.angle_gamma   90.00
#
_symmetry.space_group_name_H-M   'P 1'
#
loop_
_entity.id
_entity.type
_entity.pdbx_description
1 polymer ?
#
loop_
_entity_poly.entity_id
_entity_poly.type
_entity_poly.pdbx_seq_one_letter_code
_entity_poly.pdbx_strand_id
1 'polypeptide(L)'
;MRGNRSKPWLADHVIFVSYRWLAWALTALVLLYQGRLFSYAILLGVTAAVNLGYTVAARQFTSKAQRNPLILGSDILYTLAVVASSGGWASPFVLYAYSSLVLPGLLDGLRGWVMSSLSFVSLAAIILWAVDLPPAAALAEYGWLRLVLLLVAPIAFAFVLPWLVETARQLIQRQHSHTSQVPAPRLERTLNAEPPRFASGGRVPPRMRDRLLDDAPLALQLIKTRATEQSVEDLRRTIFMPFTSTDPDLATALDQLATRFGQHTG
;
A
#
# COMPACT_ATOMS: atom_id res chain seq x y z
N MET A 1 -1.23 -13.92 -14.71
CA MET A 1 -0.12 -12.96 -14.94
C MET A 1 -0.06 -11.94 -13.81
N ARG A 2 0.88 -12.07 -12.86
CA ARG A 2 1.16 -11.06 -11.84
C ARG A 2 2.33 -10.21 -12.34
N GLY A 3 2.04 -9.06 -12.94
CA GLY A 3 3.08 -8.10 -13.30
C GLY A 3 3.88 -7.70 -12.07
N ASN A 4 5.20 -7.60 -12.21
CA ASN A 4 6.13 -7.10 -11.21
C ASN A 4 5.79 -5.65 -10.84
N ARG A 5 4.80 -5.46 -9.97
CA ARG A 5 4.55 -4.16 -9.32
C ARG A 5 5.76 -3.86 -8.45
N SER A 6 6.43 -2.77 -8.78
CA SER A 6 7.45 -2.13 -7.96
C SER A 6 6.98 -2.01 -6.50
N LYS A 7 7.45 -2.94 -5.66
CA LYS A 7 7.50 -2.95 -4.20
C LYS A 7 6.50 -2.02 -3.47
N PRO A 8 5.17 -2.24 -3.58
CA PRO A 8 4.16 -1.41 -2.91
C PRO A 8 4.31 -1.37 -1.38
N TRP A 9 4.95 -2.39 -0.80
CA TRP A 9 5.19 -2.51 0.64
C TRP A 9 5.96 -1.34 1.25
N LEU A 10 6.80 -0.66 0.45
CA LEU A 10 7.61 0.45 0.97
C LEU A 10 6.77 1.71 1.19
N ALA A 11 5.67 1.88 0.46
CA ALA A 11 4.72 2.95 0.69
C ALA A 11 3.73 2.61 1.83
N ASP A 12 3.30 1.35 1.94
CA ASP A 12 2.24 0.96 2.88
C ASP A 12 2.66 1.16 4.36
N HIS A 13 3.88 0.77 4.72
CA HIS A 13 4.36 0.96 6.09
C HIS A 13 4.56 2.44 6.45
N VAL A 14 4.96 3.27 5.49
CA VAL A 14 5.09 4.73 5.68
C VAL A 14 3.70 5.34 5.88
N ILE A 15 2.71 4.98 5.07
CA ILE A 15 1.33 5.46 5.21
C ILE A 15 0.78 5.06 6.59
N PHE A 16 0.97 3.82 7.01
CA PHE A 16 0.54 3.34 8.32
C PHE A 16 1.19 4.11 9.47
N VAL A 17 2.51 4.29 9.44
CA VAL A 17 3.26 5.01 10.48
C VAL A 17 2.85 6.48 10.53
N SER A 18 2.80 7.16 9.37
CA SER A 18 2.38 8.55 9.27
C SER A 18 0.98 8.75 9.80
N TYR A 19 0.06 7.83 9.48
CA TYR A 19 -1.31 7.89 9.97
C TYR A 19 -1.39 7.70 11.49
N ARG A 20 -0.64 6.75 12.09
CA ARG A 20 -0.61 6.58 13.56
C ARG A 20 -0.12 7.82 14.28
N TRP A 21 0.94 8.44 13.77
CA TRP A 21 1.46 9.68 14.34
C TRP A 21 0.48 10.84 14.18
N LEU A 22 -0.20 10.95 13.04
CA LEU A 22 -1.22 11.96 12.83
C LEU A 22 -2.40 11.77 13.79
N ALA A 23 -2.90 10.54 13.94
CA ALA A 23 -3.99 10.23 14.86
C ALA A 23 -3.60 10.50 16.33
N TRP A 24 -2.37 10.13 16.72
CA TRP A 24 -1.84 10.43 18.05
C TRP A 24 -1.71 11.94 18.29
N ALA A 25 -1.15 12.68 17.33
CA ALA A 25 -0.99 14.13 17.42
C ALA A 25 -2.35 14.84 17.50
N LEU A 26 -3.34 14.37 16.74
CA LEU A 26 -4.70 14.88 16.79
C LEU A 26 -5.35 14.61 18.15
N THR A 27 -5.19 13.40 18.72
CA THR A 27 -5.65 13.10 20.08
C THR A 27 -4.96 13.99 21.12
N ALA A 28 -3.64 14.19 21.01
CA ALA A 28 -2.90 15.09 21.90
C ALA A 28 -3.39 16.55 21.79
N LEU A 29 -3.69 17.01 20.57
CA LEU A 29 -4.23 18.35 20.32
C LEU A 29 -5.63 18.51 20.92
N VAL A 30 -6.50 17.50 20.77
CA VAL A 30 -7.84 17.48 21.39
C VAL A 30 -7.73 17.52 22.91
N LEU A 31 -6.82 16.74 23.49
CA LEU A 31 -6.54 16.74 24.93
C LEU A 31 -6.00 18.09 25.43
N LEU A 32 -5.13 18.72 24.65
CA LEU A 32 -4.61 20.06 24.94
C LEU A 32 -5.72 21.10 24.92
N TYR A 33 -6.58 21.07 23.90
CA TYR A 33 -7.73 21.98 23.77
C TYR A 33 -8.72 21.82 24.93
N GLN A 34 -8.93 20.59 25.42
CA GLN A 34 -9.78 20.31 26.57
C GLN A 34 -9.12 20.64 27.92
N GLY A 35 -7.83 21.02 27.95
CA GLY A 35 -7.07 21.23 29.18
C GLY A 35 -6.80 19.95 30.00
N ARG A 36 -6.96 18.77 29.39
CA ARG A 36 -6.85 17.45 30.06
C ARG A 36 -5.54 16.71 29.75
N LEU A 37 -4.59 17.38 29.09
CA LEU A 37 -3.36 16.75 28.61
C LEU A 37 -2.55 16.10 29.75
N PHE A 38 -2.43 16.77 30.90
CA PHE A 38 -1.69 16.23 32.05
C PHE A 38 -2.39 15.02 32.68
N SER A 39 -3.72 14.99 32.73
CA SER A 39 -4.50 13.86 33.25
C SER A 39 -4.27 12.57 32.46
N TYR A 40 -3.96 12.68 31.17
CA TYR A 40 -3.70 11.55 30.28
C TYR A 40 -2.24 11.45 29.83
N ALA A 41 -1.31 12.15 30.49
CA ALA A 41 0.10 12.21 30.08
C ALA A 41 0.76 10.82 30.05
N ILE A 42 0.45 9.95 31.02
CA ILE A 42 0.98 8.58 31.07
C ILE A 42 0.48 7.77 29.87
N LEU A 43 -0.83 7.81 29.57
CA LEU A 43 -1.39 7.11 28.42
C LEU A 43 -0.83 7.65 27.09
N LEU A 44 -0.68 8.97 26.96
CA LEU A 44 -0.03 9.59 25.80
C LEU A 44 1.43 9.14 25.66
N GLY A 45 2.18 9.06 26.76
CA GLY A 45 3.55 8.57 26.79
C GLY A 45 3.66 7.10 26.38
N VAL A 46 2.80 6.23 26.92
CA VAL A 46 2.75 4.80 26.57
C VAL A 46 2.39 4.62 25.09
N THR A 47 1.38 5.32 24.60
CA THR A 47 0.98 5.25 23.19
C THR A 47 2.04 5.79 22.25
N ALA A 48 2.76 6.85 22.64
CA ALA A 48 3.91 7.37 21.90
C ALA A 48 5.07 6.36 21.86
N ALA A 49 5.41 5.72 22.99
CA ALA A 49 6.45 4.71 23.06
C ALA A 49 6.12 3.49 22.18
N VAL A 50 4.87 3.03 22.21
CA VAL A 50 4.39 1.94 21.34
C VAL A 50 4.42 2.36 19.86
N ASN A 51 3.98 3.58 19.52
CA ASN A 51 4.11 4.11 18.16
C ASN A 51 5.57 4.15 17.69
N LEU A 52 6.50 4.52 18.58
CA LEU A 52 7.93 4.53 18.28
C LEU A 52 8.44 3.12 18.02
N GLY A 53 8.03 2.15 18.84
CA GLY A 53 8.28 0.72 18.59
C GLY A 53 7.76 0.27 17.22
N TYR A 54 6.54 0.65 16.85
CA TYR A 54 5.98 0.38 15.52
C TYR A 54 6.77 1.06 14.40
N THR A 55 7.29 2.27 14.59
CA THR A 55 8.10 2.95 13.57
C THR A 55 9.42 2.23 13.30
N VAL A 56 10.11 1.78 14.35
CA VAL A 56 11.36 1.02 14.23
C VAL A 56 11.09 -0.35 13.62
N ALA A 57 10.01 -1.01 14.03
CA ALA A 57 9.63 -2.33 13.56
C ALA A 57 8.76 -2.33 12.30
N ALA A 58 8.51 -1.19 11.65
CA ALA A 58 7.44 -1.02 10.66
C ALA A 58 7.51 -2.05 9.52
N ARG A 59 8.71 -2.26 8.96
CA ARG A 59 8.93 -3.24 7.88
C ARG A 59 8.75 -4.69 8.31
N GLN A 60 9.17 -5.03 9.54
CA GLN A 60 9.01 -6.37 10.06
C GLN A 60 7.56 -6.65 10.43
N PHE A 61 6.87 -5.65 10.98
CA PHE A 61 5.47 -5.74 11.36
C PHE A 61 4.58 -5.97 10.15
N THR A 62 4.72 -5.19 9.08
CA THR A 62 3.89 -5.36 7.87
C THR A 62 4.15 -6.70 7.17
N SER A 63 5.40 -7.15 7.10
CA SER A 63 5.72 -8.44 6.49
C SER A 63 5.21 -9.64 7.31
N LYS A 64 5.21 -9.55 8.64
CA LYS A 64 4.62 -10.57 9.51
C LYS A 64 3.09 -10.52 9.51
N ALA A 65 2.49 -9.34 9.49
CA ALA A 65 1.04 -9.15 9.47
C ALA A 65 0.37 -9.80 8.25
N GLN A 66 1.04 -9.78 7.09
CA GLN A 66 0.58 -10.49 5.88
C GLN A 66 0.50 -12.01 6.05
N ARG A 67 1.31 -12.59 6.92
CA ARG A 67 1.35 -14.05 7.16
C ARG A 67 0.54 -14.48 8.36
N ASN A 68 0.31 -13.56 9.30
CA ASN A 68 -0.35 -13.87 10.56
C ASN A 68 -1.39 -12.78 10.93
N PRO A 69 -2.69 -13.04 10.72
CA PRO A 69 -3.74 -12.07 11.03
C PRO A 69 -3.87 -11.79 12.54
N LEU A 70 -3.35 -12.66 13.41
CA LEU A 70 -3.39 -12.45 14.86
C LEU A 70 -2.58 -11.21 15.28
N ILE A 71 -1.56 -10.85 14.52
CA ILE A 71 -0.75 -9.64 14.78
C ILE A 71 -1.58 -8.37 14.55
N LEU A 72 -2.53 -8.40 13.60
CA LEU A 72 -3.47 -7.30 13.39
C LEU A 72 -4.49 -7.25 14.54
N GLY A 73 -4.96 -8.42 14.96
CA GLY A 73 -5.86 -8.56 16.12
C GLY A 73 -5.25 -8.00 17.40
N SER A 74 -3.96 -8.22 17.66
CA SER A 74 -3.30 -7.69 18.86
C SER A 74 -3.18 -6.17 18.87
N ASP A 75 -3.00 -5.53 17.71
CA ASP A 75 -3.01 -4.06 17.59
C ASP A 75 -4.41 -3.49 17.85
N ILE A 76 -5.46 -4.13 17.31
CA ILE A 76 -6.86 -3.77 17.62
C ILE A 76 -7.13 -3.91 19.12
N LEU A 77 -6.76 -5.04 19.73
CA LEU A 77 -6.94 -5.26 21.17
C LEU A 77 -6.20 -4.22 22.02
N TYR A 78 -4.95 -3.90 21.65
CA TYR A 78 -4.16 -2.87 22.33
C TYR A 78 -4.85 -1.50 22.27
N THR A 79 -5.26 -1.06 21.09
CA THR A 79 -5.92 0.24 20.95
C THR A 79 -7.26 0.31 21.68
N LEU A 80 -8.02 -0.79 21.69
CA LEU A 80 -9.27 -0.89 22.46
C LEU A 80 -9.02 -0.90 23.97
N ALA A 81 -7.95 -1.53 24.45
CA ALA A 81 -7.57 -1.48 25.86
C ALA A 81 -7.23 -0.04 26.29
N VAL A 82 -6.56 0.73 25.44
CA VAL A 82 -6.31 2.17 25.67
C VAL A 82 -7.63 2.93 25.75
N VAL A 83 -8.58 2.67 24.85
CA VAL A 83 -9.92 3.31 24.89
C VAL A 83 -10.68 2.94 26.17
N ALA A 84 -10.72 1.65 26.54
CA ALA A 84 -11.40 1.19 27.74
C ALA A 84 -10.82 1.83 29.01
N SER A 85 -9.49 1.86 29.14
CA SER A 85 -8.80 2.46 30.30
C SER A 85 -8.92 3.99 30.39
N SER A 86 -9.31 4.68 29.31
CA SER A 86 -9.42 6.15 29.26
C SER A 86 -10.85 6.68 29.35
N GLY A 87 -11.84 5.81 29.59
CA GLY A 87 -13.25 6.19 29.74
C GLY A 87 -14.18 5.69 28.64
N GLY A 88 -13.78 4.65 27.90
CA GLY A 88 -14.62 3.99 26.89
C GLY A 88 -14.90 4.88 25.68
N TRP A 89 -16.13 4.88 25.17
CA TRP A 89 -16.50 5.61 23.94
C TRP A 89 -16.40 7.13 24.02
N ALA A 90 -16.43 7.70 25.23
CA ALA A 90 -16.21 9.13 25.45
C ALA A 90 -14.71 9.50 25.46
N SER A 91 -13.83 8.51 25.32
CA SER A 91 -12.39 8.71 25.39
C SER A 91 -11.87 9.59 24.24
N PRO A 92 -10.93 10.49 24.52
CA PRO A 92 -10.20 11.23 23.48
C PRO A 92 -9.32 10.33 22.60
N PHE A 93 -9.09 9.08 23.00
CA PHE A 93 -8.28 8.10 22.27
C PHE A 93 -9.05 7.31 21.22
N VAL A 94 -10.35 7.56 21.02
CA VAL A 94 -11.15 6.86 19.99
C VAL A 94 -10.56 7.07 18.58
N LEU A 95 -10.14 8.29 18.25
CA LEU A 95 -9.49 8.59 16.97
C LEU A 95 -8.18 7.83 16.79
N TYR A 96 -7.38 7.74 17.86
CA TYR A 96 -6.18 6.94 17.87
C TYR A 96 -6.49 5.45 17.68
N ALA A 97 -7.59 4.94 18.23
CA ALA A 97 -7.96 3.54 18.07
C ALA A 97 -8.33 3.15 16.64
N TYR A 98 -8.93 4.07 15.87
CA TYR A 98 -9.20 3.84 14.45
C TYR A 98 -7.93 3.65 13.61
N SER A 99 -6.74 4.01 14.12
CA SER A 99 -5.48 3.74 13.42
C SER A 99 -5.16 2.26 13.25
N SER A 100 -5.70 1.39 14.10
CA SER A 100 -5.56 -0.07 13.99
C SER A 100 -6.27 -0.64 12.75
N LEU A 101 -7.27 0.06 12.21
CA LEU A 101 -8.03 -0.36 11.03
C LEU A 101 -7.26 -0.13 9.73
N VAL A 102 -6.28 0.78 9.74
CA VAL A 102 -5.58 1.21 8.52
C VAL A 102 -4.75 0.10 7.91
N LEU A 103 -4.01 -0.65 8.72
CA LEU A 103 -3.11 -1.66 8.20
C LEU A 103 -3.82 -2.85 7.53
N PRO A 104 -4.81 -3.53 8.17
CA PRO A 104 -5.54 -4.63 7.54
C PRO A 104 -6.11 -4.23 6.17
N GLY A 105 -6.63 -3.02 6.11
CA GLY A 105 -7.25 -2.52 4.90
C GLY A 105 -6.27 -2.07 3.81
N LEU A 106 -5.07 -1.60 4.16
CA LEU A 106 -3.99 -1.39 3.19
C LEU A 106 -3.49 -2.73 2.62
N LEU A 107 -3.50 -3.80 3.41
CA LEU A 107 -3.00 -5.12 3.01
C LEU A 107 -3.99 -5.87 2.10
N ASP A 108 -5.25 -5.97 2.51
CA ASP A 108 -6.26 -6.80 1.82
C ASP A 108 -7.33 -5.98 1.08
N GLY A 109 -7.13 -4.67 0.95
CA GLY A 109 -8.09 -3.76 0.32
C GLY A 109 -9.45 -3.76 1.03
N LEU A 110 -10.53 -3.69 0.25
CA LEU A 110 -11.91 -3.61 0.78
C LEU A 110 -12.24 -4.76 1.75
N ARG A 111 -11.74 -5.98 1.50
CA ARG A 111 -11.99 -7.15 2.36
C ARG A 111 -11.35 -6.96 3.74
N GLY A 112 -10.11 -6.48 3.77
CA GLY A 112 -9.39 -6.19 5.02
C GLY A 112 -10.08 -5.13 5.85
N TRP A 113 -10.58 -4.07 5.21
CA TRP A 113 -11.33 -3.00 5.88
C TRP A 113 -12.64 -3.48 6.50
N VAL A 114 -13.45 -4.21 5.74
CA VAL A 114 -14.73 -4.72 6.25
C VAL A 114 -14.51 -5.68 7.41
N MET A 115 -13.57 -6.63 7.26
CA MET A 115 -13.27 -7.60 8.31
C MET A 115 -12.70 -6.91 9.57
N SER A 116 -11.72 -6.02 9.42
CA SER A 116 -11.12 -5.32 10.58
C SER A 116 -12.11 -4.39 11.27
N SER A 117 -12.97 -3.68 10.54
CA SER A 117 -14.00 -2.81 11.12
C SER A 117 -15.02 -3.62 11.91
N LEU A 118 -15.47 -4.75 11.36
CA LEU A 118 -16.44 -5.62 12.03
C LEU A 118 -15.82 -6.32 13.25
N SER A 119 -14.56 -6.75 13.16
CA SER A 119 -13.79 -7.24 14.30
C SER A 119 -13.58 -6.17 15.36
N PHE A 120 -13.26 -4.94 14.97
CA PHE A 120 -13.07 -3.82 15.89
C PHE A 120 -14.35 -3.48 16.63
N VAL A 121 -15.48 -3.35 15.93
CA VAL A 121 -16.78 -3.08 16.56
C VAL A 121 -17.18 -4.21 17.51
N SER A 122 -17.00 -5.47 17.09
CA SER A 122 -17.30 -6.64 17.92
C SER A 122 -16.43 -6.69 19.18
N LEU A 123 -15.12 -6.52 19.03
CA LEU A 123 -14.18 -6.50 20.16
C LEU A 123 -14.39 -5.30 21.07
N ALA A 124 -14.69 -4.12 20.52
CA ALA A 124 -14.99 -2.94 21.30
C ALA A 124 -16.24 -3.17 22.16
N ALA A 125 -17.29 -3.75 21.59
CA ALA A 125 -18.50 -4.09 22.34
C ALA A 125 -18.20 -5.09 23.48
N ILE A 126 -17.42 -6.15 23.20
CA ILE A 126 -17.05 -7.17 24.19
C ILE A 126 -16.21 -6.55 25.32
N ILE A 127 -15.15 -5.82 24.99
CA ILE A 127 -14.22 -5.24 25.97
C ILE A 127 -14.94 -4.22 26.84
N LEU A 128 -15.75 -3.34 26.24
CA LEU A 128 -16.44 -2.30 27.00
C LEU A 128 -17.56 -2.87 27.86
N TRP A 129 -18.23 -3.94 27.41
CA TRP A 129 -19.14 -4.70 28.26
C TRP A 129 -18.42 -5.32 29.46
N ALA A 130 -17.21 -5.83 29.27
CA ALA A 130 -16.42 -6.43 30.35
C ALA A 130 -15.88 -5.42 31.40
N VAL A 131 -15.88 -4.12 31.09
CA VAL A 131 -15.43 -3.04 31.99
C VAL A 131 -16.63 -2.20 32.48
N ASP A 132 -17.84 -2.78 32.48
CA ASP A 132 -19.08 -2.13 32.92
C ASP A 132 -19.40 -0.81 32.19
N LEU A 133 -18.93 -0.65 30.95
CA LEU A 133 -19.21 0.47 30.06
C LEU A 133 -19.97 0.00 28.81
N PRO A 134 -21.14 -0.67 28.95
CA PRO A 134 -21.82 -1.26 27.82
C PRO A 134 -22.27 -0.17 26.82
N PRO A 135 -22.28 -0.46 25.51
CA PRO A 135 -22.78 0.47 24.49
C PRO A 135 -24.21 0.95 24.77
N ALA A 136 -25.04 0.10 25.40
CA ALA A 136 -26.41 0.42 25.79
C ALA A 136 -26.48 1.57 26.83
N ALA A 137 -25.49 1.72 27.71
CA ALA A 137 -25.44 2.84 28.64
C ALA A 137 -25.25 4.17 27.90
N ALA A 138 -24.42 4.17 26.85
CA ALA A 138 -24.25 5.34 25.99
C ALA A 138 -25.53 5.69 25.21
N LEU A 139 -26.38 4.70 24.89
CA LEU A 139 -27.70 4.94 24.29
C LEU A 139 -28.62 5.74 25.23
N ALA A 140 -28.63 5.37 26.52
CA ALA A 140 -29.46 6.01 27.52
C ALA A 140 -29.01 7.45 27.82
N GLU A 141 -27.69 7.70 27.84
CA GLU A 141 -27.14 9.00 28.21
C GLU A 141 -27.08 10.00 27.03
N TYR A 142 -26.76 9.53 25.83
CA TYR A 142 -26.49 10.41 24.68
C TYR A 142 -27.45 10.23 23.49
N GLY A 143 -28.40 9.30 23.59
CA GLY A 143 -29.36 9.01 22.53
C GLY A 143 -28.82 8.15 21.39
N TRP A 144 -29.74 7.71 20.53
CA TRP A 144 -29.46 6.78 19.44
C TRP A 144 -28.51 7.34 18.37
N LEU A 145 -28.56 8.65 18.11
CA LEU A 145 -27.73 9.30 17.09
C LEU A 145 -26.23 9.17 17.39
N ARG A 146 -25.82 9.39 18.65
CA ARG A 146 -24.41 9.30 19.04
C ARG A 146 -23.93 7.85 18.99
N LEU A 147 -24.80 6.90 19.32
CA LEU A 147 -24.50 5.47 19.22
C LEU A 147 -24.35 5.02 17.76
N VAL A 148 -25.25 5.46 16.88
CA VAL A 148 -25.13 5.24 15.43
C VAL A 148 -23.84 5.86 14.92
N LEU A 149 -23.51 7.09 15.32
CA LEU A 149 -22.25 7.71 14.94
C LEU A 149 -21.04 6.91 15.42
N LEU A 150 -21.05 6.40 16.67
CA LEU A 150 -19.95 5.60 17.21
C LEU A 150 -19.78 4.24 16.51
N LEU A 151 -20.86 3.61 16.08
CA LEU A 151 -20.85 2.34 15.36
C LEU A 151 -20.51 2.51 13.87
N VAL A 152 -21.02 3.58 13.26
CA VAL A 152 -20.86 3.85 11.82
C VAL A 152 -19.55 4.57 11.56
N ALA A 153 -19.04 5.41 12.47
CA ALA A 153 -17.77 6.12 12.30
C ALA A 153 -16.59 5.20 11.95
N PRO A 154 -16.30 4.08 12.63
CA PRO A 154 -15.19 3.21 12.24
C PRO A 154 -15.39 2.62 10.85
N ILE A 155 -16.63 2.29 10.47
CA ILE A 155 -16.96 1.76 9.14
C ILE A 155 -16.79 2.85 8.07
N ALA A 156 -17.33 4.04 8.30
CA ALA A 156 -17.20 5.18 7.41
C ALA A 156 -15.73 5.58 7.26
N PHE A 157 -14.98 5.60 8.36
CA PHE A 157 -13.55 5.86 8.37
C PHE A 157 -12.79 4.83 7.53
N ALA A 158 -13.13 3.55 7.69
CA ALA A 158 -12.59 2.46 6.91
C ALA A 158 -12.91 2.53 5.40
N PHE A 159 -13.99 3.22 5.01
CA PHE A 159 -14.34 3.44 3.60
C PHE A 159 -13.70 4.70 3.00
N VAL A 160 -13.66 5.79 3.76
CA VAL A 160 -13.18 7.09 3.27
C VAL A 160 -11.66 7.10 3.11
N LEU A 161 -10.92 6.53 4.07
CA LEU A 161 -9.46 6.60 4.05
C LEU A 161 -8.84 5.86 2.85
N PRO A 162 -9.27 4.65 2.46
CA PRO A 162 -8.74 3.96 1.27
C PRO A 162 -9.00 4.72 0.00
N TRP A 163 -10.21 5.28 -0.11
CA TRP A 163 -10.58 6.08 -1.25
C TRP A 163 -9.68 7.32 -1.36
N LEU A 164 -9.39 8.00 -0.23
CA LEU A 164 -8.43 9.09 -0.18
C LEU A 164 -6.99 8.65 -0.51
N VAL A 165 -6.54 7.50 0.00
CA VAL A 165 -5.19 6.99 -0.28
C VAL A 165 -5.04 6.62 -1.75
N GLU A 166 -6.04 5.96 -2.34
CA GLU A 166 -6.02 5.54 -3.73
C GLU A 166 -6.13 6.75 -4.67
N THR A 167 -6.98 7.72 -4.37
CA THR A 167 -7.05 8.98 -5.12
C THR A 167 -5.74 9.76 -5.02
N ALA A 168 -5.12 9.84 -3.83
CA ALA A 168 -3.81 10.44 -3.66
C ALA A 168 -2.72 9.72 -4.48
N ARG A 169 -2.72 8.37 -4.48
CA ARG A 169 -1.81 7.58 -5.32
C ARG A 169 -1.99 7.90 -6.80
N GLN A 170 -3.24 7.96 -7.28
CA GLN A 170 -3.55 8.29 -8.67
C GLN A 170 -3.10 9.71 -9.03
N LEU A 171 -3.29 10.69 -8.13
CA LEU A 171 -2.82 12.06 -8.34
C LEU A 171 -1.30 12.16 -8.43
N ILE A 172 -0.58 11.49 -7.53
CA ILE A 172 0.89 11.46 -7.53
C ILE A 172 1.42 10.77 -8.80
N GLN A 173 0.79 9.66 -9.22
CA GLN A 173 1.17 8.98 -10.47
C GLN A 173 0.95 9.87 -11.70
N ARG A 174 -0.17 10.60 -11.77
CA ARG A 174 -0.43 11.56 -12.86
C ARG A 174 0.63 12.66 -12.92
N GLN A 175 1.06 13.19 -11.77
CA GLN A 175 2.11 14.21 -11.71
C GLN A 175 3.44 13.69 -12.28
N HIS A 176 3.86 12.48 -11.91
CA HIS A 176 5.12 11.90 -12.40
C HIS A 176 5.10 11.58 -13.90
N SER A 177 3.94 11.16 -14.44
CA SER A 177 3.77 10.93 -15.87
C SER A 177 3.92 12.22 -16.69
N HIS A 178 3.49 13.36 -16.15
CA HIS A 178 3.67 14.66 -16.82
C HIS A 178 5.11 15.16 -16.78
N THR A 179 5.85 14.93 -15.69
CA THR A 179 7.25 15.37 -15.60
C THR A 179 8.22 14.49 -16.41
N SER A 180 7.84 13.24 -16.67
CA SER A 180 8.66 12.28 -17.44
C SER A 180 8.45 12.35 -18.96
N GLN A 181 7.50 13.18 -19.45
CA GLN A 181 7.53 13.66 -20.83
C GLN A 181 8.66 14.68 -20.98
N VAL A 182 9.90 14.22 -20.81
CA VAL A 182 11.03 14.86 -21.49
C VAL A 182 10.65 14.81 -22.98
N PRO A 183 10.51 15.96 -23.66
CA PRO A 183 10.25 15.96 -25.09
C PRO A 183 11.31 15.06 -25.71
N ALA A 184 10.86 14.00 -26.41
CA ALA A 184 11.75 13.05 -27.05
C ALA A 184 12.89 13.87 -27.66
N PRO A 185 14.16 13.59 -27.32
CA PRO A 185 15.28 14.41 -27.76
C PRO A 185 15.06 14.58 -29.24
N ARG A 186 14.78 15.83 -29.64
CA ARG A 186 14.49 16.15 -31.03
C ARG A 186 15.76 15.70 -31.70
N LEU A 187 15.71 14.52 -32.32
CA LEU A 187 16.72 14.04 -33.24
C LEU A 187 16.60 15.07 -34.36
N GLU A 188 17.28 16.20 -34.17
CA GLU A 188 17.80 16.99 -35.25
C GLU A 188 18.57 15.95 -36.05
N ARG A 189 17.86 15.44 -37.04
CA ARG A 189 18.32 14.55 -38.06
C ARG A 189 19.39 15.35 -38.77
N THR A 190 20.60 15.35 -38.22
CA THR A 190 21.80 15.76 -38.92
C THR A 190 21.90 14.81 -40.09
N LEU A 191 21.37 15.27 -41.23
CA LEU A 191 21.23 14.54 -42.48
C LEU A 191 22.58 14.16 -43.12
N ASN A 192 23.69 14.37 -42.38
CA ASN A 192 25.07 14.17 -42.81
C ASN A 192 25.84 13.20 -41.89
N ALA A 193 25.17 12.37 -41.08
CA ALA A 193 25.85 11.30 -40.35
C ALA A 193 26.35 10.23 -41.34
N GLU A 194 27.62 10.37 -41.71
CA GLU A 194 28.42 9.42 -42.46
C GLU A 194 28.28 8.01 -41.83
N PRO A 195 28.14 6.95 -42.64
CA PRO A 195 27.90 5.60 -42.12
C PRO A 195 29.02 5.17 -41.17
N PRO A 196 28.69 4.47 -40.06
CA PRO A 196 29.68 4.03 -39.10
C PRO A 196 30.66 3.06 -39.78
N ARG A 197 31.89 3.51 -40.01
CA ARG A 197 33.00 2.64 -40.37
C ARG A 197 33.34 1.81 -39.13
N PHE A 198 33.04 0.51 -39.20
CA PHE A 198 33.49 -0.46 -38.20
C PHE A 198 35.02 -0.49 -38.18
N ALA A 199 35.63 0.19 -37.22
CA ALA A 199 37.05 0.06 -36.95
C ALA A 199 37.29 -1.33 -36.33
N SER A 200 37.96 -2.19 -37.08
CA SER A 200 38.42 -3.50 -36.63
C SER A 200 39.44 -3.36 -35.50
N GLY A 201 39.12 -3.95 -34.34
CA GLY A 201 40.10 -4.57 -33.44
C GLY A 201 41.19 -3.68 -32.83
N GLY A 202 40.82 -2.63 -32.09
CA GLY A 202 41.75 -1.95 -31.18
C GLY A 202 41.66 -2.51 -29.75
N ARG A 203 42.75 -3.11 -29.25
CA ARG A 203 42.88 -3.54 -27.84
C ARG A 203 42.58 -2.38 -26.89
N VAL A 204 41.54 -2.55 -26.07
CA VAL A 204 41.15 -1.59 -25.02
C VAL A 204 42.24 -1.58 -23.92
N PRO A 205 42.80 -0.42 -23.54
CA PRO A 205 43.83 -0.32 -22.52
C PRO A 205 43.28 -0.69 -21.12
N PRO A 206 44.08 -1.35 -20.27
CA PRO A 206 43.63 -1.96 -19.01
C PRO A 206 43.14 -0.99 -17.94
N ARG A 207 43.41 0.32 -18.06
CA ARG A 207 43.01 1.34 -17.08
C ARG A 207 41.51 1.71 -17.10
N MET A 208 40.75 1.27 -18.10
CA MET A 208 39.32 1.60 -18.21
C MET A 208 38.40 0.51 -17.64
N ARG A 209 38.95 -0.65 -17.27
CA ARG A 209 38.17 -1.78 -16.72
C ARG A 209 37.66 -1.53 -15.30
N ASP A 210 38.42 -0.80 -14.48
CA ASP A 210 38.04 -0.60 -13.07
C ASP A 210 36.88 0.38 -12.90
N ARG A 211 36.71 1.36 -13.80
CA ARG A 211 35.56 2.29 -13.76
C ARG A 211 34.24 1.66 -14.20
N LEU A 212 34.28 0.60 -15.01
CA LEU A 212 33.07 -0.07 -15.52
C LEU A 212 32.46 -1.05 -14.50
N LEU A 213 33.20 -1.44 -13.46
CA LEU A 213 32.71 -2.32 -12.40
C LEU A 213 31.85 -1.59 -11.37
N ASP A 214 32.03 -0.29 -11.18
CA ASP A 214 31.18 0.53 -10.28
C ASP A 214 29.79 0.85 -10.89
N ASP A 215 29.68 0.87 -12.23
CA ASP A 215 28.42 1.04 -12.97
C ASP A 215 27.69 -0.29 -13.27
N ALA A 216 28.27 -1.42 -12.82
CA ALA A 216 27.70 -2.76 -13.00
C ALA A 216 26.25 -2.95 -12.53
N PRO A 217 25.74 -2.32 -11.44
CA PRO A 217 24.36 -2.57 -11.03
C PRO A 217 23.33 -1.99 -12.01
N LEU A 218 23.64 -0.92 -12.74
CA LEU A 218 22.74 -0.31 -13.73
C LEU A 218 22.77 -1.05 -15.07
N ALA A 219 23.96 -1.45 -15.53
CA ALA A 219 24.11 -2.22 -16.77
C ALA A 219 23.47 -3.63 -16.64
N LEU A 220 23.63 -4.29 -15.48
CA LEU A 220 22.94 -5.56 -15.21
C LEU A 220 21.42 -5.39 -15.13
N GLN A 221 20.90 -4.26 -14.63
CA GLN A 221 19.47 -3.98 -14.64
C GLN A 221 18.93 -3.75 -16.06
N LEU A 222 19.66 -3.02 -16.92
CA LEU A 222 19.31 -2.80 -18.33
C LEU A 222 19.32 -4.10 -19.15
N ILE A 223 20.26 -5.01 -18.87
CA ILE A 223 20.30 -6.32 -19.52
C ILE A 223 19.15 -7.20 -19.03
N LYS A 224 18.78 -7.12 -17.74
CA LYS A 224 17.64 -7.86 -17.18
C LYS A 224 16.30 -7.38 -17.74
N THR A 225 16.13 -6.06 -17.97
CA THR A 225 14.91 -5.52 -18.60
C THR A 225 14.78 -5.94 -20.05
N ARG A 226 15.89 -6.00 -20.81
CA ARG A 226 15.87 -6.49 -22.20
C ARG A 226 15.54 -7.97 -22.32
N ALA A 227 16.02 -8.81 -21.40
CA ALA A 227 15.70 -10.24 -21.41
C ALA A 227 14.20 -10.48 -21.15
N THR A 228 13.54 -9.66 -20.33
CA THR A 228 12.09 -9.74 -20.13
C THR A 228 11.29 -9.22 -21.32
N GLU A 229 11.79 -8.19 -22.02
CA GLU A 229 11.17 -7.69 -23.26
C GLU A 229 11.16 -8.73 -24.37
N GLN A 230 12.20 -9.56 -24.47
CA GLN A 230 12.25 -10.61 -25.50
C GLN A 230 11.12 -11.63 -25.35
N SER A 231 10.82 -12.05 -24.11
CA SER A 231 9.67 -12.94 -23.84
C SER A 231 8.32 -12.29 -24.13
N VAL A 232 8.21 -10.97 -23.96
CA VAL A 232 6.99 -10.20 -24.26
C VAL A 232 6.84 -10.03 -25.77
N GLU A 233 7.93 -9.82 -26.49
CA GLU A 233 7.92 -9.66 -27.94
C GLU A 233 7.60 -10.98 -28.65
N ASP A 234 8.08 -12.11 -28.14
CA ASP A 234 7.72 -13.44 -28.64
C ASP A 234 6.22 -13.73 -28.42
N LEU A 235 5.70 -13.45 -27.22
CA LEU A 235 4.27 -13.59 -26.93
C LEU A 235 3.41 -12.67 -27.80
N ARG A 236 3.87 -11.43 -28.05
CA ARG A 236 3.22 -10.47 -28.94
C ARG A 236 3.19 -11.01 -30.37
N ARG A 237 4.30 -11.56 -30.87
CA ARG A 237 4.34 -12.20 -32.20
C ARG A 237 3.39 -13.38 -32.30
N THR A 238 3.24 -14.18 -31.26
CA THR A 238 2.30 -15.32 -31.25
C THR A 238 0.84 -14.87 -31.27
N ILE A 239 0.49 -13.80 -30.54
CA ILE A 239 -0.87 -13.25 -30.48
C ILE A 239 -1.26 -12.55 -31.79
N PHE A 240 -0.33 -11.77 -32.37
CA PHE A 240 -0.60 -10.98 -33.59
C PHE A 240 -0.24 -11.72 -34.89
N MET A 241 0.13 -13.00 -34.82
CA MET A 241 0.32 -13.81 -36.02
C MET A 241 -1.04 -14.01 -36.71
N PRO A 242 -1.17 -13.61 -37.99
CA PRO A 242 -2.43 -13.67 -38.72
C PRO A 242 -2.98 -15.11 -38.70
N PHE A 243 -4.30 -15.22 -38.52
CA PHE A 243 -4.98 -16.49 -38.67
C PHE A 243 -4.88 -16.94 -40.13
N THR A 244 -4.64 -18.23 -40.34
CA THR A 244 -4.47 -18.80 -41.69
C THR A 244 -5.76 -18.82 -42.50
N SER A 245 -6.92 -18.63 -41.85
CA SER A 245 -8.23 -18.51 -42.49
C SER A 245 -8.69 -17.07 -42.53
N THR A 246 -9.23 -16.64 -43.67
CA THR A 246 -9.71 -15.27 -43.92
C THR A 246 -10.99 -14.91 -43.14
N ASP A 247 -11.70 -15.91 -42.59
CA ASP A 247 -12.94 -15.72 -41.82
C ASP A 247 -13.10 -16.82 -40.75
N PRO A 248 -12.30 -16.81 -39.66
CA PRO A 248 -12.43 -17.82 -38.61
C PRO A 248 -13.68 -17.55 -37.76
N ASP A 249 -14.52 -18.57 -37.60
CA ASP A 249 -15.56 -18.58 -36.55
C ASP A 249 -14.91 -18.32 -35.17
N LEU A 250 -15.56 -17.53 -34.32
CA LEU A 250 -15.02 -17.04 -33.05
C LEU A 250 -14.58 -18.17 -32.13
N ALA A 251 -15.35 -19.27 -32.12
CA ALA A 251 -15.02 -20.46 -31.34
C ALA A 251 -13.68 -21.06 -31.79
N THR A 252 -13.47 -21.16 -33.10
CA THR A 252 -12.24 -21.68 -33.71
C THR A 252 -11.04 -20.75 -33.44
N ALA A 253 -11.25 -19.43 -33.46
CA ALA A 253 -10.22 -18.46 -33.16
C ALA A 253 -9.76 -18.53 -31.69
N LEU A 254 -10.69 -18.72 -30.75
CA LEU A 254 -10.39 -18.89 -29.33
C LEU A 254 -9.64 -20.19 -29.04
N ASP A 255 -10.02 -21.29 -29.68
CA ASP A 255 -9.37 -22.58 -29.50
C ASP A 255 -7.93 -22.57 -30.05
N GLN A 256 -7.70 -21.91 -31.19
CA GLN A 256 -6.36 -21.67 -31.74
C GLN A 256 -5.50 -20.77 -30.84
N LEU A 257 -6.08 -19.74 -30.22
CA LEU A 257 -5.37 -18.91 -29.24
C LEU A 257 -5.00 -19.72 -27.99
N ALA A 258 -5.91 -20.56 -27.49
CA ALA A 258 -5.67 -21.41 -26.33
C ALA A 258 -4.55 -22.43 -26.57
N THR A 259 -4.55 -23.09 -27.74
CA THR A 259 -3.48 -24.03 -28.13
C THR A 259 -2.13 -23.34 -28.29
N ARG A 260 -2.09 -22.16 -28.94
CA ARG A 260 -0.85 -21.35 -29.03
C ARG A 260 -0.32 -20.93 -27.65
N PHE A 261 -1.21 -20.57 -26.73
CA PHE A 261 -0.83 -20.21 -25.37
C PHE A 261 -0.29 -21.41 -24.58
N GLY A 262 -0.87 -22.59 -24.76
CA GLY A 262 -0.41 -23.84 -24.16
C GLY A 262 0.99 -24.23 -24.64
N GLN A 263 1.28 -24.09 -25.94
CA GLN A 263 2.61 -24.38 -26.50
C GLN A 263 3.71 -23.46 -25.94
N HIS A 264 3.36 -22.23 -25.57
CA HIS A 264 4.33 -21.25 -25.07
C HIS A 264 4.55 -21.32 -23.55
N THR A 265 3.68 -22.00 -22.80
CA THR A 265 3.70 -22.08 -21.33
C THR A 265 4.12 -23.44 -20.77
N GLY A 266 4.52 -24.39 -21.64
CA GLY A 266 5.03 -25.71 -21.29
C GLY A 266 6.27 -25.70 -20.40
#